data_AF-A0A9P7Z9A3-F1
#
_entry.id   AF-A0A9P7Z9A3-F1
#
_cell.length_a   1.000
_cell.length_b   1.000
_cell.length_c   1.000
_cell.angle_alpha   90.00
_cell.angle_beta   90.00
_cell.angle_gamma   90.00
#
_symmetry.space_group_name_H-M   'P 1'
#
loop_
_entity.id
_entity.type
_entity.pdbx_description
1 polymer ?
#
loop_
_entity_poly.entity_id
_entity_poly.type
_entity_poly.pdbx_seq_one_letter_code
_entity_poly.pdbx_strand_id
1 'polypeptide(L)'
;MVLDDSSKTLERLPSVLSHGLVAVSFFGLLSFLCSASLFIFLTWKMIAWRLSRRSKVPINQFLFLIYNLLFADAQQALAFLLNISHLRQNAIVVGDTNCWAQGWFVSTGDLASTLFIFAIGLHTFLALVKDTRLPSWAFYSGIASLWIFNYVLAIAGPFTYGKNFYVRANAWCWIGNEFKAQRLWLHYLWIFIFMFSTVTLYMCIFFFLRRRSRATHEILPNSTHGATSLMLIYPLIYVVCTSPLAIGRIVSLAGGEPSLAFFCISGSMISCNGWLDVVLYASTRSGIVFGEDPTNDHTGLETFLFMGKSYTMGTTTTIQAGNHFRSNSKLPRGDSAENLYGLNQIAVKGEVTVVSEAIGDSKRRNNQSDDSGEEGWDSKSTKSGRSHL
;
A
#
# COMPACT_ATOMS: atom_id res chain seq x y z
N MET A 1 1.40 -40.31 -20.49
CA MET A 1 0.35 -39.48 -21.12
C MET A 1 0.97 -38.85 -22.36
N VAL A 2 0.29 -38.89 -23.49
CA VAL A 2 0.82 -38.31 -24.75
C VAL A 2 0.49 -36.83 -24.74
N LEU A 3 1.50 -35.98 -24.64
CA LEU A 3 1.34 -34.52 -24.68
C LEU A 3 0.84 -34.10 -26.06
N ASP A 4 -0.04 -33.10 -26.12
CA ASP A 4 -0.43 -32.46 -27.38
C ASP A 4 0.74 -31.65 -27.96
N ASP A 5 0.76 -31.42 -29.28
CA ASP A 5 1.88 -30.76 -29.95
C ASP A 5 2.17 -29.35 -29.39
N SER A 6 1.14 -28.68 -28.86
CA SER A 6 1.28 -27.36 -28.25
C SER A 6 1.88 -27.38 -26.83
N SER A 7 1.92 -28.55 -26.18
CA SER A 7 2.57 -28.77 -24.88
C SER A 7 3.85 -29.61 -24.92
N LYS A 8 4.23 -30.17 -26.08
CA LYS A 8 5.55 -30.81 -26.28
C LYS A 8 6.68 -29.79 -26.24
N THR A 9 7.91 -30.28 -26.07
CA THR A 9 9.15 -29.51 -26.23
C THR A 9 9.13 -28.74 -27.55
N LEU A 10 9.47 -27.45 -27.49
CA LEU A 10 9.61 -26.59 -28.67
C LEU A 10 11.09 -26.47 -29.01
N GLU A 11 11.51 -27.14 -30.08
CA GLU A 11 12.84 -27.02 -30.64
C GLU A 11 12.91 -25.81 -31.57
N ARG A 12 13.96 -24.98 -31.43
CA ARG A 12 14.17 -23.71 -32.15
C ARG A 12 13.05 -22.71 -31.90
N LEU A 13 13.32 -21.73 -31.06
CA LEU A 13 12.37 -20.64 -30.77
C LEU A 13 12.04 -19.85 -32.05
N PRO A 14 10.75 -19.66 -32.37
CA PRO A 14 10.33 -18.72 -33.40
C PRO A 14 10.83 -17.31 -33.10
N SER A 15 11.07 -16.49 -34.13
CA SER A 15 11.60 -15.12 -33.99
C SER A 15 10.77 -14.24 -33.04
N VAL A 16 9.45 -14.41 -33.02
CA VAL A 16 8.55 -13.70 -32.10
C VAL A 16 8.87 -14.02 -30.64
N LEU A 17 9.21 -15.28 -30.36
CA LEU A 17 9.47 -15.76 -29.00
C LEU A 17 10.92 -15.49 -28.59
N SER A 18 11.89 -15.61 -29.51
CA SER A 18 13.28 -15.28 -29.22
C SER A 18 13.48 -13.80 -28.89
N HIS A 19 12.81 -12.88 -29.59
CA HIS A 19 12.87 -11.45 -29.25
C HIS A 19 11.95 -11.09 -28.08
N GLY A 20 10.73 -11.66 -28.05
CA GLY A 20 9.74 -11.35 -27.02
C GLY A 20 10.17 -11.79 -25.63
N LEU A 21 10.75 -12.99 -25.49
CA LEU A 21 11.22 -13.49 -24.20
C LEU A 21 12.43 -12.71 -23.66
N VAL A 22 13.19 -12.00 -24.50
CA VAL A 22 14.29 -11.13 -24.03
C VAL A 22 13.71 -10.00 -23.17
N ALA A 23 12.64 -9.35 -23.63
CA ALA A 23 11.97 -8.30 -22.85
C ALA A 23 11.39 -8.85 -21.53
N VAL A 24 10.68 -9.99 -21.61
CA VAL A 24 10.11 -10.68 -20.42
C VAL A 24 11.21 -11.02 -19.40
N SER A 25 12.34 -11.55 -19.88
CA SER A 25 13.47 -11.92 -19.04
C SER A 25 14.17 -10.72 -18.43
N PHE A 26 14.31 -9.62 -19.18
CA PHE A 26 14.90 -8.37 -18.69
C PHE A 26 14.08 -7.76 -17.56
N PHE A 27 12.78 -7.59 -17.76
CA PHE A 27 11.89 -7.06 -16.74
C PHE A 27 11.73 -8.03 -15.56
N GLY A 28 11.70 -9.34 -15.81
CA GLY A 28 11.75 -10.37 -14.77
C GLY A 28 13.02 -10.28 -13.91
N LEU A 29 14.19 -10.09 -14.53
CA LEU A 29 15.45 -9.90 -13.81
C LEU A 29 15.44 -8.62 -12.97
N LEU A 30 15.01 -7.50 -13.58
CA LEU A 30 14.92 -6.22 -12.89
C LEU A 30 13.99 -6.30 -11.67
N SER A 31 12.77 -6.84 -11.85
CA SER A 31 11.82 -7.05 -10.76
C SER A 31 12.34 -8.00 -9.69
N PHE A 32 13.02 -9.09 -10.07
CA PHE A 32 13.59 -10.02 -9.11
C PHE A 32 14.66 -9.33 -8.26
N LEU A 33 15.62 -8.64 -8.89
CA LEU A 33 16.68 -7.94 -8.18
C LEU A 33 16.13 -6.83 -7.27
N CYS A 34 15.23 -5.99 -7.77
CA CYS A 34 14.60 -4.92 -6.99
C CYS A 34 13.82 -5.49 -5.79
N SER A 35 12.92 -6.45 -6.03
CA SER A 35 12.04 -7.00 -4.99
C SER A 35 12.82 -7.80 -3.95
N ALA A 36 13.76 -8.64 -4.39
CA ALA A 36 14.61 -9.43 -3.49
C ALA A 36 15.52 -8.51 -2.66
N SER A 37 16.11 -7.48 -3.26
CA SER A 37 16.97 -6.54 -2.52
C SER A 37 16.19 -5.80 -1.45
N LEU A 38 15.00 -5.27 -1.79
CA LEU A 38 14.15 -4.57 -0.82
C LEU A 38 13.64 -5.54 0.26
N PHE A 39 13.23 -6.75 -0.11
CA PHE A 39 12.80 -7.78 0.83
C PHE A 39 13.91 -8.15 1.83
N ILE A 40 15.14 -8.36 1.36
CA ILE A 40 16.30 -8.65 2.22
C ILE A 40 16.60 -7.46 3.12
N PHE A 41 16.61 -6.24 2.59
CA PHE A 41 16.84 -5.02 3.36
C PHE A 41 15.80 -4.83 4.48
N LEU A 42 14.51 -4.99 4.17
CA LEU A 42 13.44 -4.89 5.17
C LEU A 42 13.52 -6.00 6.21
N THR A 43 13.84 -7.23 5.78
CA THR A 43 14.07 -8.37 6.70
C THR A 43 15.19 -8.05 7.68
N TRP A 44 16.34 -7.56 7.17
CA TRP A 44 17.48 -7.17 8.00
C TRP A 44 17.10 -6.07 8.98
N LYS A 45 16.44 -4.99 8.54
CA LYS A 45 15.98 -3.92 9.45
C LYS A 45 15.02 -4.43 10.52
N MET A 46 14.04 -5.26 10.16
CA MET A 46 13.10 -5.83 11.13
C MET A 46 13.79 -6.70 12.18
N ILE A 47 14.81 -7.48 11.79
CA ILE A 47 15.61 -8.29 12.72
C ILE A 47 16.47 -7.39 13.61
N ALA A 48 17.16 -6.41 13.04
CA ALA A 48 18.00 -5.46 13.78
C ALA A 48 17.21 -4.68 14.83
N TRP A 49 15.98 -4.25 14.50
CA TRP A 49 15.07 -3.60 15.44
C TRP A 49 14.59 -4.51 16.56
N ARG A 50 14.38 -5.80 16.29
CA ARG A 50 14.00 -6.78 17.32
C ARG A 50 15.15 -7.11 18.27
N LEU A 51 16.36 -7.21 17.74
CA LEU A 51 17.57 -7.50 18.53
C LEU A 51 18.00 -6.31 19.39
N SER A 52 17.80 -5.09 18.87
CA SER A 52 17.97 -3.87 19.64
C SER A 52 16.80 -3.75 20.62
N ARG A 53 17.02 -4.04 21.92
CA ARG A 53 16.00 -4.01 23.01
C ARG A 53 15.27 -2.66 23.21
N ARG A 54 15.43 -1.70 22.30
CA ARG A 54 14.79 -0.38 22.29
C ARG A 54 13.34 -0.39 21.80
N SER A 55 12.85 -1.45 21.14
CA SER A 55 11.51 -1.40 20.55
C SER A 55 10.60 -2.57 20.97
N LYS A 56 9.72 -2.30 21.94
CA LYS A 56 8.48 -3.08 22.15
C LYS A 56 7.36 -2.63 21.20
N VAL A 57 7.67 -1.82 20.18
CA VAL A 57 6.67 -1.27 19.27
C VAL A 57 6.21 -2.39 18.32
N PRO A 58 4.89 -2.63 18.18
CA PRO A 58 4.38 -3.61 17.25
C PRO A 58 4.75 -3.26 15.80
N ILE A 59 4.97 -4.27 14.97
CA ILE A 59 5.26 -4.05 13.55
C ILE A 59 4.02 -3.44 12.89
N ASN A 60 4.23 -2.36 12.12
CA ASN A 60 3.17 -1.73 11.35
C ASN A 60 2.51 -2.73 10.39
N GLN A 61 1.20 -2.97 10.55
CA GLN A 61 0.44 -3.95 9.76
C GLN A 61 0.57 -3.71 8.25
N PHE A 62 0.57 -2.45 7.82
CA PHE A 62 0.68 -2.12 6.40
C PHE A 62 2.07 -2.45 5.84
N LEU A 63 3.14 -2.17 6.61
CA LEU A 63 4.51 -2.56 6.23
C LEU A 63 4.62 -4.08 6.10
N PHE A 64 3.98 -4.82 7.00
CA PHE A 64 3.99 -6.28 6.95
C PHE A 64 3.21 -6.84 5.75
N LEU A 65 2.14 -6.18 5.29
CA LEU A 65 1.46 -6.55 4.05
C LEU A 65 2.35 -6.31 2.81
N ILE A 66 3.01 -5.15 2.72
CA ILE A 66 3.96 -4.89 1.63
C ILE A 66 5.11 -5.88 1.65
N TYR A 67 5.61 -6.25 2.83
CA TYR A 67 6.65 -7.26 2.96
C TYR A 67 6.26 -8.60 2.32
N ASN A 68 5.02 -9.05 2.54
CA ASN A 68 4.50 -10.27 1.92
C ASN A 68 4.27 -10.10 0.41
N LEU A 69 3.81 -8.92 -0.04
CA LEU A 69 3.69 -8.60 -1.46
C LEU A 69 5.05 -8.68 -2.17
N LEU A 70 6.10 -8.07 -1.61
CA LEU A 70 7.46 -8.13 -2.19
C LEU A 70 7.98 -9.56 -2.29
N PHE A 71 7.65 -10.42 -1.33
CA PHE A 71 7.99 -11.83 -1.41
C PHE A 71 7.23 -12.55 -2.54
N ALA A 72 5.94 -12.25 -2.70
CA ALA A 72 5.15 -12.77 -3.80
C ALA A 72 5.68 -12.29 -5.17
N ASP A 73 6.01 -11.01 -5.30
CA ASP A 73 6.57 -10.44 -6.54
C ASP A 73 7.95 -11.00 -6.86
N ALA A 74 8.77 -11.31 -5.84
CA ALA A 74 10.04 -12.01 -6.06
C ALA A 74 9.81 -13.42 -6.63
N GLN A 75 8.80 -14.15 -6.15
CA GLN A 75 8.44 -15.46 -6.73
C GLN A 75 7.92 -15.32 -8.17
N GLN A 76 7.01 -14.38 -8.40
CA GLN A 76 6.47 -14.09 -9.73
C GLN A 76 7.58 -13.70 -10.72
N ALA A 77 8.47 -12.79 -10.33
CA ALA A 77 9.58 -12.33 -11.15
C ALA A 77 10.58 -13.47 -11.45
N LEU A 78 10.83 -14.37 -10.48
CA LEU A 78 11.66 -15.54 -10.70
C LEU A 78 11.08 -16.47 -11.78
N ALA A 79 9.76 -16.61 -11.84
CA ALA A 79 9.09 -17.39 -12.89
C ALA A 79 9.41 -16.85 -14.29
N PHE A 80 9.35 -15.53 -14.47
CA PHE A 80 9.63 -14.88 -15.75
C PHE A 80 11.13 -14.77 -16.04
N LEU A 81 11.97 -14.66 -15.00
CA LEU A 81 13.43 -14.71 -15.10
C LEU A 81 13.93 -16.05 -15.66
N LEU A 82 13.26 -17.17 -15.34
CA LEU A 82 13.63 -18.49 -15.86
C LEU A 82 13.52 -18.61 -17.38
N ASN A 83 12.86 -17.68 -18.08
CA ASN A 83 12.90 -17.63 -19.55
C ASN A 83 14.32 -17.44 -20.12
N ILE A 84 15.28 -16.96 -19.32
CA ILE A 84 16.70 -16.91 -19.70
C ILE A 84 17.22 -18.31 -20.06
N SER A 85 16.80 -19.37 -19.37
CA SER A 85 17.27 -20.72 -19.71
C SER A 85 16.78 -21.14 -21.09
N HIS A 86 15.53 -20.83 -21.41
CA HIS A 86 14.92 -21.16 -22.69
C HIS A 86 15.59 -20.40 -23.83
N LEU A 87 15.87 -19.10 -23.63
CA LEU A 87 16.62 -18.28 -24.59
C LEU A 87 18.02 -18.82 -24.84
N ARG A 88 18.74 -19.24 -23.78
CA ARG A 88 20.10 -19.79 -23.91
C ARG A 88 20.12 -21.12 -24.66
N GLN A 89 19.12 -21.96 -24.46
CA GLN A 89 19.00 -23.26 -25.14
C GLN A 89 18.37 -23.13 -26.54
N ASN A 90 17.87 -21.94 -26.89
CA ASN A 90 17.05 -21.72 -28.08
C ASN A 90 15.87 -22.69 -28.21
N ALA A 91 15.32 -23.13 -27.08
CA ALA A 91 14.28 -24.15 -27.00
C ALA A 91 13.52 -24.04 -25.67
N ILE A 92 12.28 -24.52 -25.64
CA ILE A 92 11.53 -24.74 -24.39
C ILE A 92 11.44 -26.24 -24.17
N VAL A 93 12.34 -26.76 -23.33
CA VAL A 93 12.46 -28.21 -23.05
C VAL A 93 11.53 -28.61 -21.91
N VAL A 94 10.59 -29.50 -22.21
CA VAL A 94 9.67 -30.07 -21.22
C VAL A 94 10.33 -31.23 -20.50
N GLY A 95 10.15 -31.30 -19.17
CA GLY A 95 10.79 -32.30 -18.30
C GLY A 95 12.05 -31.80 -17.59
N ASP A 96 12.59 -30.65 -18.01
CA ASP A 96 13.70 -29.98 -17.33
C ASP A 96 13.26 -29.36 -16.00
N THR A 97 14.22 -29.26 -15.06
CA THR A 97 14.01 -28.64 -13.75
C THR A 97 13.61 -27.17 -13.87
N ASN A 98 14.16 -26.44 -14.84
CA ASN A 98 13.81 -25.03 -15.08
C ASN A 98 12.35 -24.88 -15.55
N CYS A 99 11.87 -25.80 -16.40
CA CYS A 99 10.48 -25.79 -16.88
C CYS A 99 9.50 -26.07 -15.73
N TRP A 100 9.81 -27.06 -14.89
CA TRP A 100 9.00 -27.36 -13.70
C TRP A 100 9.01 -26.20 -12.69
N ALA A 101 10.20 -25.65 -12.39
CA ALA A 101 10.34 -24.52 -11.49
C ALA A 101 9.60 -23.28 -11.99
N GLN A 102 9.67 -23.00 -13.30
CA GLN A 102 8.92 -21.92 -13.91
C GLN A 102 7.42 -22.11 -13.72
N GLY A 103 6.88 -23.29 -14.00
CA GLY A 103 5.46 -23.58 -13.79
C GLY A 103 5.01 -23.44 -12.33
N TRP A 104 5.86 -23.86 -11.39
CA TRP A 104 5.64 -23.67 -9.95
C TRP A 104 5.58 -22.19 -9.58
N PHE A 105 6.60 -21.40 -9.96
CA PHE A 105 6.66 -19.98 -9.59
C PHE A 105 5.63 -19.11 -10.29
N VAL A 106 5.21 -19.43 -11.52
CA VAL A 106 4.03 -18.78 -12.15
C VAL A 106 2.80 -19.05 -11.30
N SER A 107 2.60 -20.30 -10.88
CA SER A 107 1.40 -20.71 -10.13
C SER A 107 1.35 -20.09 -8.73
N THR A 108 2.49 -20.05 -8.00
CA THR A 108 2.54 -19.48 -6.65
C THR A 108 2.68 -17.97 -6.64
N GLY A 109 3.46 -17.40 -7.57
CA GLY A 109 3.78 -15.98 -7.62
C GLY A 109 2.60 -15.13 -8.07
N ASP A 110 2.03 -15.44 -9.25
CA ASP A 110 0.92 -14.67 -9.83
C ASP A 110 -0.29 -14.66 -8.86
N LEU A 111 -0.61 -15.82 -8.28
CA LEU A 111 -1.72 -15.94 -7.33
C LEU A 111 -1.40 -15.23 -6.01
N ALA A 112 -0.20 -15.40 -5.43
CA ALA A 112 0.16 -14.71 -4.19
C ALA A 112 0.15 -13.18 -4.34
N SER A 113 0.69 -12.64 -5.43
CA SER A 113 0.70 -11.18 -5.68
C SER A 113 -0.74 -10.65 -5.71
N THR A 114 -1.63 -11.36 -6.40
CA THR A 114 -3.08 -11.07 -6.43
C THR A 114 -3.72 -11.06 -5.03
N LEU A 115 -3.44 -12.09 -4.23
CA LEU A 115 -4.00 -12.24 -2.88
C LEU A 115 -3.52 -11.14 -1.92
N PHE A 116 -2.23 -10.80 -1.94
CA PHE A 116 -1.68 -9.76 -1.06
C PHE A 116 -2.11 -8.36 -1.48
N ILE A 117 -2.29 -8.11 -2.76
CA ILE A 117 -2.86 -6.85 -3.25
C ILE A 117 -4.31 -6.69 -2.84
N PHE A 118 -5.11 -7.75 -2.93
CA PHE A 118 -6.46 -7.74 -2.36
C PHE A 118 -6.43 -7.48 -0.85
N ALA A 119 -5.51 -8.12 -0.11
CA ALA A 119 -5.38 -7.91 1.34
C ALA A 119 -5.00 -6.47 1.69
N ILE A 120 -4.10 -5.84 0.93
CA ILE A 120 -3.75 -4.42 1.04
C ILE A 120 -4.98 -3.54 0.80
N GLY A 121 -5.74 -3.84 -0.25
CA GLY A 121 -6.98 -3.12 -0.57
C GLY A 121 -8.05 -3.26 0.52
N LEU A 122 -8.25 -4.46 1.05
CA LEU A 122 -9.20 -4.72 2.12
C LEU A 122 -8.79 -4.04 3.43
N HIS A 123 -7.52 -4.14 3.81
CA HIS A 123 -6.98 -3.45 4.99
C HIS A 123 -7.15 -1.94 4.87
N THR A 124 -6.83 -1.39 3.70
CA THR A 124 -7.05 0.02 3.36
C THR A 124 -8.52 0.42 3.48
N PHE A 125 -9.43 -0.38 2.92
CA PHE A 125 -10.85 -0.09 2.95
C PHE A 125 -11.41 -0.09 4.38
N LEU A 126 -11.02 -1.08 5.19
CA LEU A 126 -11.42 -1.15 6.60
C LEU A 126 -10.90 0.05 7.39
N ALA A 127 -9.64 0.45 7.16
CA ALA A 127 -9.04 1.59 7.84
C ALA A 127 -9.64 2.93 7.41
N LEU A 128 -9.90 3.16 6.11
CA LEU A 128 -10.34 4.46 5.60
C LEU A 128 -11.85 4.65 5.62
N VAL A 129 -12.62 3.61 5.27
CA VAL A 129 -14.08 3.70 5.08
C VAL A 129 -14.81 3.30 6.35
N LYS A 130 -14.37 2.22 7.01
CA LYS A 130 -15.02 1.72 8.23
C LYS A 130 -14.37 2.22 9.53
N ASP A 131 -13.26 2.96 9.42
CA ASP A 131 -12.46 3.42 10.57
C ASP A 131 -12.15 2.29 11.58
N THR A 132 -12.03 1.06 11.07
CA THR A 132 -11.87 -0.15 11.89
C THR A 132 -10.48 -0.71 11.65
N ARG A 133 -9.69 -0.83 12.72
CA ARG A 133 -8.41 -1.54 12.69
C ARG A 133 -8.63 -3.02 12.93
N LEU A 134 -7.95 -3.86 12.15
CA LEU A 134 -7.98 -5.31 12.37
C LEU A 134 -7.21 -5.66 13.65
N PRO A 135 -7.79 -6.47 14.54
CA PRO A 135 -7.06 -6.97 15.70
C PRO A 135 -5.90 -7.85 15.23
N SER A 136 -4.76 -7.78 15.93
CA SER A 136 -3.51 -8.42 15.49
C SER A 136 -3.66 -9.92 15.21
N TRP A 137 -4.46 -10.64 16.02
CA TRP A 137 -4.70 -12.06 15.81
C TRP A 137 -5.38 -12.34 14.46
N ALA A 138 -6.39 -11.55 14.09
CA ALA A 138 -7.14 -11.72 12.84
C ALA A 138 -6.27 -11.33 11.64
N PHE A 139 -5.45 -10.30 11.80
CA PHE A 139 -4.50 -9.87 10.78
C PHE A 139 -3.46 -10.95 10.44
N TYR A 140 -2.76 -11.49 11.44
CA TYR A 140 -1.75 -12.53 11.21
C TYR A 140 -2.36 -13.87 10.78
N SER A 141 -3.54 -14.23 11.33
CA SER A 141 -4.29 -15.41 10.88
C SER A 141 -4.72 -15.28 9.42
N GLY A 142 -5.17 -14.09 9.00
CA GLY A 142 -5.50 -13.78 7.61
C GLY A 142 -4.30 -14.00 6.68
N ILE A 143 -3.14 -13.45 7.01
CA ILE A 143 -1.92 -13.63 6.20
C ILE A 143 -1.50 -15.09 6.11
N ALA A 144 -1.53 -15.82 7.22
CA ALA A 144 -1.22 -17.25 7.22
C ALA A 144 -2.20 -18.03 6.33
N SER A 145 -3.50 -17.70 6.40
CA SER A 145 -4.53 -18.34 5.57
C SER A 145 -4.32 -18.07 4.08
N LEU A 146 -3.91 -16.86 3.68
CA LEU A 146 -3.64 -16.53 2.27
C LEU A 146 -2.46 -17.32 1.71
N TRP A 147 -1.38 -17.46 2.48
CA TRP A 147 -0.23 -18.28 2.08
C TRP A 147 -0.58 -19.77 2.00
N ILE A 148 -1.28 -20.30 3.01
CA ILE A 148 -1.74 -21.69 3.02
C ILE A 148 -2.60 -21.94 1.79
N PHE A 149 -3.56 -21.06 1.53
CA PHE A 149 -4.44 -21.15 0.37
C PHE A 149 -3.66 -21.16 -0.95
N ASN A 150 -2.71 -20.24 -1.12
CA ASN A 150 -1.86 -20.18 -2.32
C ASN A 150 -1.08 -21.47 -2.56
N TYR A 151 -0.36 -21.97 -1.54
CA TYR A 151 0.46 -23.17 -1.69
C TYR A 151 -0.36 -24.44 -1.79
N VAL A 152 -1.51 -24.54 -1.12
CA VAL A 152 -2.42 -25.68 -1.26
C VAL A 152 -2.86 -25.81 -2.72
N LEU A 153 -3.27 -24.71 -3.36
CA LEU A 153 -3.66 -24.74 -4.77
C LEU A 153 -2.49 -25.08 -5.70
N ALA A 154 -1.30 -24.52 -5.44
CA ALA A 154 -0.10 -24.79 -6.24
C ALA A 154 0.42 -26.24 -6.10
N ILE A 155 0.25 -26.87 -4.94
CA ILE A 155 0.65 -28.26 -4.67
C ILE A 155 -0.36 -29.26 -5.20
N ALA A 156 -1.66 -28.94 -5.16
CA ALA A 156 -2.74 -29.88 -5.52
C ALA A 156 -2.57 -30.48 -6.92
N GLY A 157 -2.17 -29.68 -7.91
CA GLY A 157 -1.95 -30.15 -9.29
C GLY A 157 -0.75 -31.13 -9.40
N PRO A 158 0.48 -30.70 -9.06
CA PRO A 158 1.65 -31.59 -9.09
C PRO A 158 1.51 -32.84 -8.22
N PHE A 159 0.81 -32.76 -7.09
CA PHE A 159 0.56 -33.91 -6.22
C PHE A 159 -0.31 -34.98 -6.88
N THR A 160 -1.32 -34.56 -7.66
CA THR A 160 -2.28 -35.46 -8.29
C THR A 160 -1.80 -36.00 -9.64
N TYR A 161 -1.14 -35.18 -10.45
CA TYR A 161 -0.73 -35.53 -11.83
C TYR A 161 0.78 -35.76 -12.00
N GLY A 162 1.57 -35.56 -10.95
CA GLY A 162 3.01 -35.79 -10.95
C GLY A 162 3.81 -34.75 -11.74
N LYS A 163 5.00 -35.15 -12.20
CA LYS A 163 5.99 -34.24 -12.84
C LYS A 163 5.53 -33.70 -14.21
N ASN A 164 4.59 -34.36 -14.87
CA ASN A 164 4.08 -33.96 -16.19
C ASN A 164 2.98 -32.89 -16.11
N PHE A 165 2.67 -32.38 -14.91
CA PHE A 165 1.68 -31.33 -14.74
C PHE A 165 2.12 -29.98 -15.31
N TYR A 166 3.42 -29.64 -15.14
CA TYR A 166 4.03 -28.43 -15.68
C TYR A 166 4.78 -28.75 -16.98
N VAL A 167 4.26 -28.25 -18.09
CA VAL A 167 4.75 -28.48 -19.45
C VAL A 167 4.67 -27.17 -20.24
N ARG A 168 4.98 -27.19 -21.54
CA ARG A 168 4.89 -25.97 -22.35
C ARG A 168 3.44 -25.50 -22.47
N ALA A 169 3.21 -24.22 -22.21
CA ALA A 169 1.90 -23.57 -22.25
C ALA A 169 2.00 -22.24 -23.01
N ASN A 170 2.15 -22.33 -24.33
CA ASN A 170 2.46 -21.24 -25.26
C ASN A 170 3.92 -20.78 -25.16
N ALA A 171 4.16 -19.60 -24.58
CA ALA A 171 5.44 -18.90 -24.58
C ALA A 171 6.39 -19.32 -23.44
N TRP A 172 5.89 -20.04 -22.42
CA TRP A 172 6.67 -20.49 -21.27
C TRP A 172 6.10 -21.82 -20.71
N CYS A 173 6.79 -22.40 -19.73
CA CYS A 173 6.31 -23.58 -19.01
C CYS A 173 5.31 -23.22 -17.93
N TRP A 174 4.17 -23.91 -17.92
CA TRP A 174 3.12 -23.77 -16.92
C TRP A 174 2.21 -25.01 -16.93
N ILE A 175 1.05 -24.96 -16.26
CA ILE A 175 0.09 -26.08 -16.24
C ILE A 175 -0.25 -26.50 -17.67
N GLY A 176 -0.26 -27.78 -18.02
CA GLY A 176 -0.47 -28.27 -19.40
C GLY A 176 -1.83 -27.95 -20.02
N ASN A 177 -1.91 -27.95 -21.37
CA ASN A 177 -3.14 -27.65 -22.11
C ASN A 177 -4.23 -28.71 -21.94
N GLU A 178 -3.84 -29.95 -21.64
CA GLU A 178 -4.75 -31.05 -21.30
C GLU A 178 -5.54 -30.78 -19.99
N PHE A 179 -4.96 -30.02 -19.07
CA PHE A 179 -5.53 -29.73 -17.75
C PHE A 179 -6.31 -28.41 -17.71
N LYS A 180 -7.19 -28.17 -18.70
CA LYS A 180 -7.97 -26.91 -18.79
C LYS A 180 -8.82 -26.65 -17.55
N ALA A 181 -9.44 -27.69 -17.00
CA ALA A 181 -10.26 -27.58 -15.79
C ALA A 181 -9.41 -27.20 -14.58
N GLN A 182 -8.23 -27.80 -14.44
CA GLN A 182 -7.31 -27.55 -13.33
C GLN A 182 -6.70 -26.14 -13.44
N ARG A 183 -6.39 -25.66 -14.65
CA ARG A 183 -5.99 -24.25 -14.88
C ARG A 183 -7.05 -23.27 -14.38
N LEU A 184 -8.32 -23.56 -14.64
CA LEU A 184 -9.44 -22.74 -14.19
C LEU A 184 -9.55 -22.77 -12.65
N TRP A 185 -9.69 -23.95 -12.07
CA TRP A 185 -10.00 -24.11 -10.64
C TRP A 185 -8.82 -23.85 -9.70
N LEU A 186 -7.58 -24.17 -10.10
CA LEU A 186 -6.41 -24.00 -9.24
C LEU A 186 -5.76 -22.62 -9.37
N HIS A 187 -6.13 -21.85 -10.39
CA HIS A 187 -5.44 -20.59 -10.68
C HIS A 187 -6.38 -19.48 -11.16
N TYR A 188 -6.96 -19.61 -12.35
CA TYR A 188 -7.65 -18.49 -12.99
C TYR A 188 -8.89 -17.99 -12.24
N LEU A 189 -9.72 -18.90 -11.73
CA LEU A 189 -10.93 -18.56 -11.01
C LEU A 189 -10.63 -17.60 -9.85
N TRP A 190 -9.60 -17.92 -9.07
CA TRP A 190 -9.20 -17.15 -7.91
C TRP A 190 -8.58 -15.82 -8.30
N ILE A 191 -7.70 -15.79 -9.31
CA ILE A 191 -7.14 -14.54 -9.82
C ILE A 191 -8.27 -13.59 -10.26
N PHE A 192 -9.25 -14.08 -11.01
CA PHE A 192 -10.37 -13.24 -11.45
C PHE A 192 -11.23 -12.74 -10.30
N ILE A 193 -11.57 -13.60 -9.33
CA ILE A 193 -12.38 -13.20 -8.16
C ILE A 193 -11.66 -12.11 -7.36
N PHE A 194 -10.38 -12.31 -7.03
CA PHE A 194 -9.63 -11.36 -6.20
C PHE A 194 -9.26 -10.09 -6.97
N MET A 195 -8.95 -10.19 -8.27
CA MET A 195 -8.70 -9.02 -9.11
C MET A 195 -9.97 -8.17 -9.25
N PHE A 196 -11.13 -8.76 -9.52
CA PHE A 196 -12.40 -8.05 -9.59
C PHE A 196 -12.79 -7.43 -8.23
N SER A 197 -12.59 -8.18 -7.14
CA SER A 197 -12.83 -7.69 -5.78
C SER A 197 -11.91 -6.51 -5.44
N THR A 198 -10.65 -6.56 -5.85
CA THR A 198 -9.70 -5.46 -5.69
C THR A 198 -10.15 -4.22 -6.43
N VAL A 199 -10.50 -4.33 -7.72
CA VAL A 199 -11.03 -3.21 -8.50
C VAL A 199 -12.27 -2.61 -7.82
N THR A 200 -13.19 -3.45 -7.34
CA THR A 200 -14.40 -3.01 -6.65
C THR A 200 -14.09 -2.26 -5.35
N LEU A 201 -13.21 -2.81 -4.50
CA LEU A 201 -12.77 -2.15 -3.26
C LEU A 201 -12.16 -0.77 -3.55
N TYR A 202 -11.33 -0.69 -4.58
CA TYR A 202 -10.67 0.54 -5.00
C TYR A 202 -11.65 1.59 -5.51
N MET A 203 -12.64 1.18 -6.32
CA MET A 203 -13.71 2.07 -6.75
C MET A 203 -14.49 2.60 -5.53
N CYS A 204 -14.81 1.75 -4.55
CA CYS A 204 -15.47 2.15 -3.31
C CYS A 204 -14.64 3.16 -2.51
N ILE A 205 -13.33 2.92 -2.32
CA ILE A 205 -12.43 3.85 -1.63
C ILE A 205 -12.37 5.18 -2.36
N PHE A 206 -12.22 5.16 -3.68
CA PHE A 206 -12.16 6.36 -4.50
C PHE A 206 -13.44 7.20 -4.39
N PHE A 207 -14.62 6.60 -4.51
CA PHE A 207 -15.88 7.30 -4.34
C PHE A 207 -16.06 7.85 -2.92
N PHE A 208 -15.67 7.09 -1.90
CA PHE A 208 -15.71 7.54 -0.51
C PHE A 208 -14.80 8.76 -0.28
N LEU A 209 -13.54 8.70 -0.75
CA LEU A 209 -12.60 9.81 -0.64
C LEU A 209 -13.07 11.04 -1.42
N ARG A 210 -13.64 10.85 -2.62
CA ARG A 210 -14.22 11.97 -3.40
C ARG A 210 -15.41 12.62 -2.69
N ARG A 211 -16.32 11.82 -2.11
CA ARG A 211 -17.46 12.35 -1.35
C ARG A 211 -17.00 13.12 -0.12
N ARG A 212 -16.04 12.57 0.63
CA ARG A 212 -15.47 13.21 1.82
C ARG A 212 -14.72 14.49 1.47
N SER A 213 -13.91 14.49 0.41
CA SER A 213 -13.19 15.67 -0.08
C SER A 213 -14.15 16.81 -0.46
N ARG A 214 -15.24 16.50 -1.17
CA ARG A 214 -16.27 17.51 -1.50
C ARG A 214 -16.91 18.10 -0.25
N ALA A 215 -17.33 17.27 0.70
CA ALA A 215 -17.92 17.73 1.96
C ALA A 215 -16.95 18.58 2.79
N THR A 216 -15.65 18.23 2.81
CA THR A 216 -14.63 19.03 3.50
C THR A 216 -14.36 20.36 2.79
N HIS A 217 -14.37 20.40 1.45
CA HIS A 217 -14.17 21.64 0.69
C HIS A 217 -15.35 22.61 0.85
N GLU A 218 -16.57 22.11 1.03
CA GLU A 218 -17.73 22.95 1.39
C GLU A 218 -17.56 23.62 2.77
N ILE A 219 -16.83 23.00 3.69
CA ILE A 219 -16.62 23.50 5.06
C ILE A 219 -15.33 24.34 5.18
N LEU A 220 -14.26 23.98 4.46
CA LEU A 220 -12.94 24.62 4.54
C LEU A 220 -12.28 24.72 3.14
N PRO A 221 -12.52 25.81 2.38
CA PRO A 221 -12.13 25.92 0.97
C PRO A 221 -10.61 26.02 0.73
N ASN A 222 -9.81 26.30 1.77
CA ASN A 222 -8.35 26.47 1.67
C ASN A 222 -7.52 25.28 2.20
N SER A 223 -8.14 24.13 2.52
CA SER A 223 -7.37 22.98 3.01
C SER A 223 -6.72 22.23 1.84
N THR A 224 -5.39 22.21 1.80
CA THR A 224 -4.61 21.51 0.77
C THR A 224 -4.87 20.01 0.79
N HIS A 225 -5.52 19.51 -0.27
CA HIS A 225 -5.73 18.10 -0.53
C HIS A 225 -4.44 17.47 -1.08
N GLY A 226 -3.90 16.44 -0.43
CA GLY A 226 -2.78 15.72 -1.05
C GLY A 226 -2.42 14.36 -0.48
N ALA A 227 -3.18 13.81 0.44
CA ALA A 227 -2.58 12.90 1.42
C ALA A 227 -3.07 11.46 1.48
N THR A 228 -4.08 11.07 0.70
CA THR A 228 -4.70 9.74 0.85
C THR A 228 -4.61 8.90 -0.44
N SER A 229 -4.03 9.44 -1.52
CA SER A 229 -4.08 8.84 -2.86
C SER A 229 -2.91 7.88 -3.18
N LEU A 230 -1.81 7.93 -2.43
CA LEU A 230 -0.58 7.20 -2.78
C LEU A 230 -0.64 5.70 -2.46
N MET A 231 -1.37 5.33 -1.41
CA MET A 231 -1.63 3.93 -1.09
C MET A 231 -2.49 3.23 -2.17
N LEU A 232 -3.15 4.02 -3.04
CA LEU A 232 -3.96 3.48 -4.11
C LEU A 232 -3.17 3.10 -5.36
N ILE A 233 -1.88 3.39 -5.41
CA ILE A 233 -1.07 3.18 -6.62
C ILE A 233 -0.67 1.70 -6.78
N TYR A 234 -0.41 0.95 -5.68
CA TYR A 234 -0.01 -0.47 -5.79
C TYR A 234 -1.03 -1.29 -6.61
N PRO A 235 -2.34 -1.25 -6.31
CA PRO A 235 -3.26 -2.10 -7.06
C PRO A 235 -3.61 -1.53 -8.43
N LEU A 236 -3.39 -0.24 -8.68
CA LEU A 236 -3.45 0.30 -10.03
C LEU A 236 -2.31 -0.25 -10.90
N ILE A 237 -1.07 -0.23 -10.40
CA ILE A 237 0.09 -0.83 -11.08
C ILE A 237 -0.22 -2.29 -11.42
N TYR A 238 -0.66 -3.07 -10.42
CA TYR A 238 -0.98 -4.47 -10.61
C TYR A 238 -2.11 -4.70 -11.63
N VAL A 239 -3.22 -3.96 -11.58
CA VAL A 239 -4.31 -4.12 -12.55
C VAL A 239 -3.82 -3.81 -13.97
N VAL A 240 -3.05 -2.74 -14.15
CA VAL A 240 -2.51 -2.36 -15.47
C VAL A 240 -1.54 -3.40 -15.98
N CYS A 241 -0.63 -3.89 -15.15
CA CYS A 241 0.40 -4.85 -15.53
C CYS A 241 -0.14 -6.28 -15.72
N THR A 242 -1.15 -6.69 -14.95
CA THR A 242 -1.67 -8.07 -14.93
C THR A 242 -2.87 -8.26 -15.86
N SER A 243 -3.68 -7.22 -16.10
CA SER A 243 -4.91 -7.35 -16.91
C SER A 243 -4.70 -7.84 -18.35
N PRO A 244 -3.64 -7.47 -19.10
CA PRO A 244 -3.47 -7.96 -20.47
C PRO A 244 -3.27 -9.48 -20.50
N LEU A 245 -2.49 -10.02 -19.55
CA LEU A 245 -2.28 -11.45 -19.44
C LEU A 245 -3.59 -12.15 -19.06
N ALA A 246 -4.30 -11.62 -18.07
CA ALA A 246 -5.60 -12.13 -17.64
C ALA A 246 -6.61 -12.18 -18.82
N ILE A 247 -6.72 -11.11 -19.61
CA ILE A 247 -7.59 -11.03 -20.80
C ILE A 247 -7.18 -12.10 -21.83
N GLY A 248 -5.90 -12.23 -22.15
CA GLY A 248 -5.44 -13.26 -23.09
C GLY A 248 -5.79 -14.68 -22.64
N ARG A 249 -5.73 -14.94 -21.33
CA ARG A 249 -6.12 -16.25 -20.80
C ARG A 249 -7.63 -16.49 -20.84
N ILE A 250 -8.47 -15.48 -20.64
CA ILE A 250 -9.93 -15.59 -20.84
C ILE A 250 -10.24 -15.89 -22.31
N VAL A 251 -9.62 -15.17 -23.24
CA VAL A 251 -9.80 -15.42 -24.67
C VAL A 251 -9.40 -16.86 -25.03
N SER A 252 -8.29 -17.35 -24.45
CA SER A 252 -7.85 -18.74 -24.61
C SER A 252 -8.84 -19.78 -24.05
N LEU A 253 -9.50 -19.47 -22.93
CA LEU A 253 -10.56 -20.33 -22.37
C LEU A 253 -11.85 -20.29 -23.21
N ALA A 254 -12.16 -19.17 -23.84
CA ALA A 254 -13.29 -19.01 -24.75
C ALA A 254 -13.07 -19.68 -26.12
N GLY A 255 -11.92 -20.32 -26.34
CA GLY A 255 -11.56 -20.99 -27.58
C GLY A 255 -10.85 -20.10 -28.61
N GLY A 256 -10.58 -18.84 -28.28
CA GLY A 256 -9.71 -17.99 -29.11
C GLY A 256 -8.24 -18.36 -28.94
N GLU A 257 -7.41 -18.05 -29.93
CA GLU A 257 -5.97 -18.29 -29.87
C GLU A 257 -5.22 -16.95 -29.95
N PRO A 258 -4.92 -16.31 -28.80
CA PRO A 258 -4.10 -15.11 -28.79
C PRO A 258 -2.71 -15.40 -29.37
N SER A 259 -2.17 -14.42 -30.11
CA SER A 259 -0.86 -14.57 -30.73
C SER A 259 0.26 -14.70 -29.68
N LEU A 260 1.36 -15.36 -30.06
CA LEU A 260 2.55 -15.46 -29.20
C LEU A 260 3.10 -14.07 -28.84
N ALA A 261 3.02 -13.10 -29.76
CA ALA A 261 3.42 -11.72 -29.52
C ALA A 261 2.59 -11.08 -28.40
N PHE A 262 1.27 -11.32 -28.37
CA PHE A 262 0.40 -10.84 -27.30
C PHE A 262 0.83 -11.41 -25.93
N PHE A 263 1.19 -12.69 -25.86
CA PHE A 263 1.71 -13.31 -24.64
C PHE A 263 3.06 -12.73 -24.21
N CYS A 264 3.96 -12.40 -25.14
CA CYS A 264 5.24 -11.76 -24.82
C CYS A 264 5.07 -10.34 -24.28
N ILE A 265 4.16 -9.54 -24.88
CA ILE A 265 3.84 -8.19 -24.40
C ILE A 265 3.20 -8.27 -23.01
N SER A 266 2.18 -9.11 -22.86
CA SER A 266 1.50 -9.33 -21.59
C SER A 266 2.45 -9.86 -20.51
N GLY A 267 3.33 -10.78 -20.88
CA GLY A 267 4.40 -11.33 -20.02
C GLY A 267 5.38 -10.24 -19.56
N SER A 268 5.72 -9.32 -20.45
CA SER A 268 6.60 -8.19 -20.14
C SER A 268 5.90 -7.24 -19.15
N MET A 269 4.62 -6.95 -19.36
CA MET A 269 3.83 -6.10 -18.46
C MET A 269 3.69 -6.69 -17.06
N ILE A 270 3.30 -7.97 -16.92
CA ILE A 270 3.17 -8.61 -15.60
C ILE A 270 4.52 -8.75 -14.89
N SER A 271 5.61 -8.94 -15.65
CA SER A 271 6.96 -8.99 -15.08
C SER A 271 7.44 -7.63 -14.55
N CYS A 272 6.74 -6.53 -14.83
CA CYS A 272 7.03 -5.21 -14.27
C CYS A 272 6.45 -4.96 -12.88
N ASN A 273 5.58 -5.82 -12.33
CA ASN A 273 4.95 -5.60 -11.02
C ASN A 273 5.98 -5.28 -9.93
N GLY A 274 6.97 -6.16 -9.74
CA GLY A 274 7.90 -6.06 -8.62
C GLY A 274 8.74 -4.79 -8.60
N TRP A 275 9.38 -4.41 -9.72
CA TRP A 275 10.21 -3.19 -9.71
C TRP A 275 9.37 -1.91 -9.58
N LEU A 276 8.16 -1.87 -10.16
CA LEU A 276 7.25 -0.73 -10.02
C LEU A 276 6.78 -0.58 -8.56
N ASP A 277 6.46 -1.68 -7.90
CA ASP A 277 6.08 -1.69 -6.48
C ASP A 277 7.24 -1.28 -5.57
N VAL A 278 8.48 -1.67 -5.91
CA VAL A 278 9.70 -1.22 -5.21
C VAL A 278 9.93 0.28 -5.39
N VAL A 279 9.76 0.81 -6.61
CA VAL A 279 9.87 2.26 -6.87
C VAL A 279 8.80 3.02 -6.11
N LEU A 280 7.57 2.51 -6.09
CA LEU A 280 6.48 3.09 -5.31
C LEU A 280 6.78 3.06 -3.81
N TYR A 281 7.33 1.96 -3.29
CA TYR A 281 7.73 1.85 -1.89
C TYR A 281 8.85 2.84 -1.55
N ALA A 282 9.91 2.89 -2.36
CA ALA A 282 11.05 3.76 -2.14
C ALA A 282 10.68 5.25 -2.19
N SER A 283 9.77 5.63 -3.11
CA SER A 283 9.29 7.01 -3.25
C SER A 283 8.31 7.41 -2.13
N THR A 284 7.42 6.51 -1.72
CA THR A 284 6.41 6.82 -0.69
C THR A 284 6.94 6.71 0.73
N ARG A 285 7.94 5.86 0.99
CA ARG A 285 8.40 5.53 2.36
C ARG A 285 9.90 5.76 2.57
N SER A 286 10.48 6.73 1.87
CA SER A 286 11.87 7.14 2.06
C SER A 286 12.23 7.37 3.54
N GLY A 287 11.31 7.92 4.35
CA GLY A 287 11.50 8.06 5.80
C GLY A 287 11.68 6.76 6.59
N ILE A 288 11.15 5.62 6.12
CA ILE A 288 11.38 4.29 6.74
C ILE A 288 12.66 3.66 6.19
N VAL A 289 12.96 3.90 4.91
CA VAL A 289 14.20 3.43 4.28
C VAL A 289 15.41 4.11 4.93
N PHE A 290 15.34 5.42 5.16
CA PHE A 290 16.43 6.24 5.69
C PHE A 290 16.31 6.57 7.18
N GLY A 291 15.20 6.23 7.85
CA GLY A 291 15.01 6.48 9.29
C GLY A 291 15.69 5.45 10.18
N GLU A 292 16.33 5.92 11.25
CA GLU A 292 16.99 5.11 12.28
C GLU A 292 15.99 4.52 13.29
N ASP A 293 14.86 5.19 13.52
CA ASP A 293 13.89 4.81 14.54
C ASP A 293 12.80 3.82 14.05
N PRO A 294 12.29 2.94 14.94
CA PRO A 294 11.21 2.03 14.64
C PRO A 294 9.91 2.77 14.33
N THR A 295 9.15 2.27 13.35
CA THR A 295 7.90 2.90 12.89
C THR A 295 6.84 2.85 13.99
N ASN A 296 6.35 4.01 14.45
CA ASN A 296 5.18 4.07 15.32
C ASN A 296 3.89 3.77 14.52
N ASP A 297 2.84 3.31 15.19
CA ASP A 297 1.57 2.89 14.56
C ASP A 297 0.90 4.00 13.72
N HIS A 298 1.20 5.27 13.99
CA HIS A 298 0.64 6.42 13.29
C HIS A 298 1.41 6.77 12.00
N THR A 299 2.68 6.35 11.90
CA THR A 299 3.55 6.64 10.74
C THR A 299 3.01 6.01 9.45
N GLY A 300 2.22 4.93 9.55
CA GLY A 300 1.66 4.24 8.39
C GLY A 300 0.69 5.07 7.56
N LEU A 301 -0.22 5.81 8.20
CA LEU A 301 -1.16 6.70 7.50
C LEU A 301 -0.56 8.08 7.24
N GLU A 302 0.22 8.60 8.20
CA GLU A 302 0.76 9.97 8.09
C GLU A 302 1.83 10.12 6.99
N THR A 303 2.56 9.05 6.66
CA THR A 303 3.54 9.08 5.56
C THR A 303 2.87 9.30 4.20
N PHE A 304 1.60 8.92 4.02
CA PHE A 304 0.87 9.21 2.78
C PHE A 304 0.47 10.69 2.67
N LEU A 305 0.50 11.45 3.77
CA LEU A 305 0.35 12.91 3.77
C LEU A 305 1.58 13.65 3.24
N PHE A 306 2.74 12.97 3.14
CA PHE A 306 4.03 13.61 2.90
C PHE A 306 4.20 14.19 1.50
N MET A 307 3.58 13.61 0.46
CA MET A 307 3.66 14.12 -0.93
C MET A 307 2.60 15.18 -1.28
N GLY A 308 1.70 15.50 -0.34
CA GLY A 308 0.77 16.63 -0.42
C GLY A 308 1.33 17.94 0.13
N LYS A 309 2.47 17.88 0.84
CA LYS A 309 3.24 19.07 1.18
C LYS A 309 4.11 19.41 -0.02
N SER A 310 3.73 20.48 -0.73
CA SER A 310 4.66 21.22 -1.59
C SER A 310 5.99 21.34 -0.84
N TYR A 311 7.09 20.90 -1.46
CA TYR A 311 8.42 21.03 -0.91
C TYR A 311 8.76 22.52 -0.76
N THR A 312 8.34 23.16 0.33
CA THR A 312 9.08 24.27 0.88
C THR A 312 10.26 23.65 1.62
N MET A 313 11.41 23.53 0.94
CA MET A 313 12.69 23.24 1.60
C MET A 313 12.92 24.34 2.65
N GLY A 314 12.56 24.05 3.90
CA GLY A 314 12.71 24.97 5.02
C GLY A 314 12.67 24.19 6.33
N THR A 315 13.66 24.42 7.19
CA THR A 315 13.72 23.84 8.52
C THR A 315 12.54 24.34 9.35
N THR A 316 11.65 23.43 9.75
CA THR A 316 10.58 23.75 10.70
C THR A 316 11.09 23.48 12.11
N THR A 317 11.33 24.54 12.89
CA THR A 317 11.70 24.44 14.30
C THR A 317 10.44 24.63 15.15
N THR A 318 9.98 23.57 15.81
CA THR A 318 8.85 23.63 16.73
C THR A 318 9.35 23.99 18.13
N ILE A 319 9.06 25.21 18.58
CA ILE A 319 9.35 25.65 19.96
C ILE A 319 8.08 25.43 20.78
N GLN A 320 8.12 24.48 21.72
CA GLN A 320 7.06 24.27 22.69
C GLN A 320 7.39 25.04 23.97
N ALA A 321 6.64 26.10 24.27
CA ALA A 321 6.76 26.78 25.56
C ALA A 321 6.22 25.88 26.67
N GLY A 322 7.11 25.44 27.58
CA GLY A 322 6.72 24.71 28.78
C GLY A 322 5.87 25.60 29.67
N ASN A 323 4.65 25.14 29.99
CA ASN A 323 3.75 25.84 30.89
C ASN A 323 4.34 25.83 32.30
N HIS A 324 4.69 27.00 32.84
CA HIS A 324 5.32 27.12 34.15
C HIS A 324 4.33 26.68 35.25
N PHE A 325 4.67 25.62 35.99
CA PHE A 325 4.05 25.34 37.27
C PHE A 325 4.29 26.55 38.20
N ARG A 326 3.20 27.11 38.74
CA ARG A 326 3.21 28.11 39.81
C ARG A 326 3.75 27.44 41.09
N SER A 327 5.06 27.48 41.28
CA SER A 327 5.66 27.23 42.59
C SER A 327 5.64 28.53 43.39
N ASN A 328 4.97 28.49 44.53
CA ASN A 328 4.84 29.60 45.46
C ASN A 328 6.08 29.60 46.37
N SER A 329 7.13 30.35 46.02
CA SER A 329 8.27 30.57 46.92
C SER A 329 8.80 31.99 46.77
N LYS A 330 8.81 32.71 47.90
CA LYS A 330 9.35 34.06 48.09
C LYS A 330 10.80 34.15 47.57
N LEU A 331 11.10 35.17 46.76
CA LEU A 331 12.46 35.57 46.41
C LEU A 331 12.85 36.83 47.21
N PRO A 332 14.05 36.90 47.82
CA PRO A 332 14.64 38.15 48.26
C PRO A 332 15.22 38.90 47.05
N ARG A 333 15.21 40.23 47.17
CA ARG A 333 15.73 41.19 46.20
C ARG A 333 17.27 41.18 46.24
N GLY A 334 17.91 40.98 45.09
CA GLY A 334 19.36 41.09 44.93
C GLY A 334 19.74 41.26 43.46
N ASP A 335 20.41 42.37 43.15
CA ASP A 335 21.05 42.67 41.86
C ASP A 335 22.14 41.63 41.53
N SER A 336 22.26 41.27 40.25
CA SER A 336 23.54 41.18 39.52
C SER A 336 23.29 40.81 38.06
N ALA A 337 23.87 41.60 37.15
CA ALA A 337 23.87 41.43 35.72
C ALA A 337 24.81 40.31 35.27
N GLU A 338 24.43 39.50 34.27
CA GLU A 338 25.38 38.78 33.41
C GLU A 338 24.90 38.70 31.95
N ASN A 339 25.54 39.54 31.12
CA ASN A 339 26.15 39.23 29.82
C ASN A 339 25.36 38.46 28.74
N LEU A 340 24.70 39.21 27.85
CA LEU A 340 24.43 38.77 26.47
C LEU A 340 25.53 39.29 25.52
N TYR A 341 26.49 38.43 25.18
CA TYR A 341 27.33 38.63 24.00
C TYR A 341 26.84 37.76 22.85
N GLY A 342 26.64 38.39 21.69
CA GLY A 342 26.84 37.76 20.38
C GLY A 342 25.66 37.02 19.79
N LEU A 343 24.69 37.75 19.23
CA LEU A 343 23.82 37.25 18.16
C LEU A 343 23.30 38.40 17.28
N ASN A 344 24.22 39.25 16.81
CA ASN A 344 23.91 40.35 15.90
C ASN A 344 24.05 39.97 14.41
N GLN A 345 23.93 38.68 14.07
CA GLN A 345 23.87 38.20 12.68
C GLN A 345 22.95 36.98 12.56
N ILE A 346 21.64 37.19 12.74
CA ILE A 346 20.64 36.35 12.06
C ILE A 346 19.59 37.29 11.49
N ALA A 347 19.72 37.60 10.20
CA ALA A 347 18.64 38.22 9.45
C ALA A 347 17.54 37.17 9.24
N VAL A 348 16.40 37.33 9.91
CA VAL A 348 15.21 36.52 9.66
C VAL A 348 14.62 36.96 8.32
N LYS A 349 14.93 36.21 7.25
CA LYS A 349 14.31 36.39 5.93
C LYS A 349 13.07 35.49 5.86
N GLY A 350 11.97 35.94 6.48
CA GLY A 350 10.68 35.25 6.41
C GLY A 350 9.67 35.81 7.41
N GLU A 351 8.44 35.98 6.95
CA GLU A 351 7.29 36.41 7.75
C GLU A 351 6.95 35.33 8.80
N VAL A 352 6.98 35.70 10.08
CA VAL A 352 6.63 34.81 11.19
C VAL A 352 5.13 34.96 11.45
N THR A 353 4.33 34.02 10.96
CA THR A 353 2.89 33.98 11.29
C THR A 353 2.71 33.25 12.64
N VAL A 354 2.49 34.00 13.71
CA VAL A 354 2.15 33.45 15.03
C VAL A 354 0.63 33.28 15.10
N VAL A 355 0.15 32.04 15.06
CA VAL A 355 -1.25 31.74 15.39
C VAL A 355 -1.32 31.44 16.88
N SER A 356 -1.88 32.38 17.66
CA SER A 356 -2.20 32.17 19.06
C SER A 356 -3.68 31.82 19.19
N GLU A 357 -4.00 30.56 19.48
CA GLU A 357 -5.32 30.17 19.97
C GLU A 357 -5.40 30.56 21.45
N ALA A 358 -5.90 31.77 21.72
CA ALA A 358 -6.27 32.18 23.06
C ALA A 358 -7.59 31.50 23.43
N ILE A 359 -7.52 30.41 24.22
CA ILE A 359 -8.69 29.87 24.93
C ILE A 359 -9.05 30.88 26.02
N GLY A 360 -10.13 31.64 25.78
CA GLY A 360 -10.60 32.70 26.66
C GLY A 360 -11.07 32.16 28.02
N ASP A 361 -10.37 32.56 29.07
CA ASP A 361 -10.76 32.30 30.45
C ASP A 361 -11.74 33.39 30.92
N SER A 362 -12.93 32.96 31.35
CA SER A 362 -14.06 33.83 31.72
C SER A 362 -13.77 34.59 33.01
N LYS A 363 -13.67 35.93 32.92
CA LYS A 363 -13.58 36.79 34.11
C LYS A 363 -14.95 37.05 34.74
N ARG A 364 -15.08 36.59 35.98
CA ARG A 364 -16.00 37.05 37.06
C ARG A 364 -16.23 38.57 37.08
N ARG A 365 -17.46 38.99 37.38
CA ARG A 365 -17.76 40.26 38.05
C ARG A 365 -18.88 40.02 39.07
N ASN A 366 -18.59 40.27 40.36
CA ASN A 366 -19.54 40.26 41.47
C ASN A 366 -19.59 41.69 42.06
N ASN A 367 -20.83 42.12 42.36
CA ASN A 367 -21.35 43.25 43.14
C ASN A 367 -20.40 44.23 43.85
N GLN A 368 -20.68 45.53 43.71
CA GLN A 368 -21.07 46.40 44.84
C GLN A 368 -21.80 47.67 44.33
N SER A 369 -22.67 48.20 45.19
CA SER A 369 -23.63 49.33 45.14
C SER A 369 -23.05 50.69 44.68
N ASP A 370 -23.79 51.73 44.27
CA ASP A 370 -24.96 52.41 44.87
C ASP A 370 -25.63 53.38 43.86
N ASP A 371 -26.88 53.75 44.18
CA ASP A 371 -27.53 55.07 44.00
C ASP A 371 -28.59 55.35 42.89
N SER A 372 -29.81 55.59 43.41
CA SER A 372 -30.84 56.62 43.13
C SER A 372 -31.65 56.75 41.81
N GLY A 373 -32.99 56.81 42.00
CA GLY A 373 -33.96 57.65 41.25
C GLY A 373 -34.72 56.98 40.09
N GLU A 374 -35.95 56.47 40.28
CA GLU A 374 -37.26 57.16 40.24
C GLU A 374 -37.87 57.37 38.83
N GLU A 375 -39.13 56.91 38.70
CA GLU A 375 -40.22 57.28 37.75
C GLU A 375 -40.06 56.95 36.23
N GLY A 376 -41.04 56.43 35.49
CA GLY A 376 -42.45 56.12 35.73
C GLY A 376 -43.19 55.73 34.43
N TRP A 377 -44.42 55.22 34.60
CA TRP A 377 -45.58 55.20 33.68
C TRP A 377 -45.76 54.13 32.58
N ASP A 378 -46.60 53.14 32.92
CA ASP A 378 -47.82 52.65 32.26
C ASP A 378 -48.04 52.78 30.73
N SER A 379 -48.31 51.64 30.07
CA SER A 379 -49.54 51.48 29.25
C SER A 379 -49.91 50.01 28.98
N LYS A 380 -51.23 49.77 29.03
CA LYS A 380 -52.00 48.50 28.91
C LYS A 380 -52.03 47.94 27.48
N SER A 381 -52.30 46.63 27.33
CA SER A 381 -53.49 46.13 26.59
C SER A 381 -53.66 44.58 26.59
N THR A 382 -54.82 44.15 27.10
CA THR A 382 -55.71 43.03 26.66
C THR A 382 -55.39 41.53 26.82
N LYS A 383 -56.00 40.98 27.90
CA LYS A 383 -56.74 39.72 28.12
C LYS A 383 -57.17 38.82 26.93
N SER A 384 -57.07 37.50 27.16
CA SER A 384 -58.16 36.48 27.14
C SER A 384 -57.59 35.16 27.70
N GLY A 385 -58.22 34.34 28.56
CA GLY A 385 -59.62 34.24 28.93
C GLY A 385 -59.88 33.56 30.28
N ARG A 386 -61.12 33.82 30.73
CA ARG A 386 -61.99 33.18 31.75
C ARG A 386 -62.06 31.65 31.60
N SER A 387 -62.46 30.79 32.55
CA SER A 387 -62.98 30.93 33.93
C SER A 387 -63.54 29.59 34.46
N HIS A 388 -63.67 29.51 35.79
CA HIS A 388 -64.62 28.73 36.61
C HIS A 388 -64.31 27.21 36.74
N LEU A 389 -64.27 26.61 37.93
CA LEU A 389 -65.01 26.86 39.18
C LEU A 389 -64.10 27.01 40.41
#